data_AF-A0A813J3W3-F1
#
_entry.id   AF-A0A813J3W3-F1
#
_cell.length_a   1.000
_cell.length_b   1.000
_cell.length_c   1.000
_cell.angle_alpha   90.00
_cell.angle_beta   90.00
_cell.angle_gamma   90.00
#
_symmetry.space_group_name_H-M   'P 1'
#
loop_
_entity.id
_entity.type
_entity.pdbx_description
1 polymer ?
#
loop_
_entity_poly.entity_id
_entity_poly.type
_entity_poly.pdbx_seq_one_letter_code
_entity_poly.pdbx_strand_id
1 'polypeptide(L)'
;ALDPTLQLMTDRVRISVVEAGLDIVHLFSKLDTTGCGFLRQEEISMMALAYDEGLTGYQLENLFRHFDPRGSGNVDLEGFRRGLGFLASSENQGPLDKAVLAQIAQATQSLHAR
;
A
#
# COMPACT_ATOMS: atom_id res chain seq x y z
N ALA A 1 -1.94 -15.01 1.07
CA ALA A 1 -1.77 -14.11 -0.10
C ALA A 1 -2.96 -13.18 -0.13
N LEU A 2 -2.77 -11.91 -0.48
CA LEU A 2 -3.87 -10.96 -0.66
C LEU A 2 -4.81 -11.44 -1.77
N ASP A 3 -6.09 -11.10 -1.65
CA ASP A 3 -7.06 -11.23 -2.74
C ASP A 3 -6.60 -10.36 -3.94
N PRO A 4 -6.82 -10.77 -5.20
CA PRO A 4 -6.40 -10.00 -6.38
C PRO A 4 -6.88 -8.55 -6.40
N THR A 5 -8.07 -8.28 -5.85
CA THR A 5 -8.63 -6.92 -5.74
C THR A 5 -7.79 -6.05 -4.82
N LEU A 6 -7.43 -6.61 -3.66
CA LEU A 6 -6.60 -5.93 -2.66
C LEU A 6 -5.16 -5.74 -3.15
N GLN A 7 -4.63 -6.74 -3.87
CA GLN A 7 -3.32 -6.64 -4.51
C GLN A 7 -3.29 -5.48 -5.51
N LEU A 8 -4.30 -5.38 -6.39
CA LEU A 8 -4.42 -4.29 -7.35
C LEU A 8 -4.52 -2.92 -6.65
N MET A 9 -5.27 -2.84 -5.55
CA MET A 9 -5.37 -1.62 -4.76
C MET A 9 -3.99 -1.20 -4.22
N THR A 10 -3.25 -2.11 -3.56
CA THR A 10 -1.91 -1.81 -3.02
C THR A 10 -0.93 -1.42 -4.11
N ASP A 11 -1.01 -2.05 -5.29
CA ASP A 11 -0.18 -1.72 -6.44
C ASP A 11 -0.52 -0.31 -6.96
N ARG A 12 -1.81 0.05 -7.07
CA ARG A 12 -2.22 1.40 -7.48
C ARG A 12 -1.75 2.48 -6.52
N VAL A 13 -1.89 2.27 -5.21
CA VAL A 13 -1.38 3.21 -4.20
C VAL A 13 0.13 3.40 -4.38
N ARG A 14 0.87 2.30 -4.48
CA ARG A 14 2.31 2.32 -4.69
C ARG A 14 2.69 3.05 -5.98
N ILE A 15 2.05 2.76 -7.11
CA ILE A 15 2.31 3.44 -8.39
C ILE A 15 2.07 4.94 -8.25
N SER A 16 0.92 5.34 -7.70
CA SER A 16 0.58 6.76 -7.54
C SER A 16 1.60 7.50 -6.68
N VAL A 17 2.10 6.87 -5.61
CA VAL A 17 3.19 7.44 -4.80
C VAL A 17 4.45 7.65 -5.63
N VAL A 18 4.85 6.67 -6.44
CA VAL A 18 6.07 6.77 -7.25
C VAL A 18 5.93 7.77 -8.39
N GLU A 19 4.83 7.75 -9.13
CA GLU A 19 4.58 8.65 -10.26
C GLU A 19 4.47 10.11 -9.82
N ALA A 20 3.82 10.36 -8.68
CA ALA A 20 3.71 11.69 -8.12
C ALA A 20 4.99 12.17 -7.40
N GLY A 21 6.02 11.31 -7.29
CA GLY A 21 7.24 11.62 -6.54
C GLY A 21 6.97 11.92 -5.06
N LEU A 22 5.91 11.33 -4.49
CA LEU A 22 5.51 11.57 -3.12
C LEU A 22 6.42 10.81 -2.16
N ASP A 23 6.77 11.47 -1.07
CA ASP A 23 7.43 10.79 0.05
C ASP A 23 6.42 9.89 0.77
N ILE A 24 6.75 8.61 0.90
CA ILE A 24 5.95 7.63 1.63
C ILE A 24 5.73 8.03 3.09
N VAL A 25 6.68 8.75 3.70
CA VAL A 25 6.55 9.31 5.04
C VAL A 25 5.43 10.35 5.09
N HIS A 26 5.31 11.18 4.05
CA HIS A 26 4.25 12.16 3.94
C HIS A 26 2.88 11.51 3.73
N LEU A 27 2.79 10.44 2.93
CA LEU A 27 1.56 9.66 2.81
C LEU A 27 1.16 9.04 4.14
N PHE A 28 2.09 8.41 4.85
CA PHE A 28 1.85 7.84 6.18
C PHE A 28 1.31 8.88 7.15
N SER A 29 1.95 10.05 7.23
CA SER A 29 1.52 11.16 8.09
C SER A 29 0.14 11.71 7.74
N LYS A 30 -0.31 11.60 6.48
CA LYS A 30 -1.66 11.99 6.08
C LYS A 30 -2.72 10.98 6.50
N LEU A 31 -2.34 9.70 6.61
CA LEU A 31 -3.23 8.62 7.01
C LEU A 31 -3.32 8.48 8.53
N ASP A 32 -2.24 8.78 9.27
CA ASP A 32 -2.22 8.82 10.74
C ASP A 32 -2.95 10.07 11.23
N THR A 33 -4.27 10.05 11.11
CA THR A 33 -5.16 11.15 11.50
C THR A 33 -5.16 11.39 13.00
N THR A 34 -4.80 10.37 13.78
CA THR A 34 -4.69 10.47 15.24
C THR A 34 -3.36 11.07 15.70
N GLY A 35 -2.35 11.12 14.83
CA GLY A 35 -1.00 11.59 15.13
C GLY A 35 -0.26 10.71 16.14
N CYS A 36 -0.62 9.43 16.24
CA CYS A 36 -0.08 8.53 17.25
C CYS A 36 1.20 7.80 16.81
N GLY A 37 1.63 8.01 15.56
CA GLY A 37 2.80 7.37 14.94
C GLY A 37 2.52 5.99 14.37
N PHE A 38 1.26 5.55 14.36
CA PHE A 38 0.83 4.24 13.88
C PHE A 38 -0.48 4.35 13.11
N LEU A 39 -0.66 3.52 12.09
CA LEU A 39 -1.94 3.34 11.41
C LEU A 39 -2.73 2.21 12.05
N ARG A 40 -3.98 2.49 12.39
CA ARG A 40 -4.94 1.49 12.88
C ARG A 40 -5.78 0.94 11.74
N GLN A 41 -6.58 -0.07 12.06
CA GLN A 41 -7.46 -0.73 11.09
C GLN A 41 -8.39 0.27 10.41
N GLU A 42 -8.91 1.24 11.15
CA GLU A 42 -9.81 2.27 10.63
C GLU A 42 -9.12 3.14 9.58
N GLU A 43 -7.86 3.53 9.80
CA GLU A 43 -7.11 4.42 8.90
C GLU A 43 -6.72 3.71 7.60
N ILE A 44 -6.30 2.45 7.68
CA ILE A 44 -6.06 1.62 6.49
C ILE A 44 -7.38 1.33 5.75
N SER A 45 -8.47 1.13 6.47
CA SER A 45 -9.79 0.90 5.88
C SER A 45 -10.30 2.14 5.15
N MET A 46 -10.13 3.35 5.73
CA MET A 46 -10.49 4.60 5.07
C MET A 46 -9.70 4.82 3.77
N MET A 47 -8.39 4.53 3.78
CA MET A 47 -7.58 4.54 2.56
C MET A 47 -8.14 3.58 1.51
N ALA A 48 -8.49 2.36 1.90
CA ALA A 48 -9.02 1.34 0.99
C ALA A 48 -10.38 1.73 0.39
N LEU A 49 -11.29 2.21 1.24
CA LEU A 49 -12.63 2.64 0.83
C LEU A 49 -12.61 3.89 -0.05
N ALA A 50 -11.58 4.73 0.06
CA ALA A 50 -11.37 5.84 -0.87
C ALA A 50 -10.99 5.37 -2.29
N TYR A 51 -10.46 4.16 -2.44
CA TYR A 51 -10.19 3.53 -3.74
C TYR A 51 -11.36 2.68 -4.24
N ASP A 52 -12.03 1.97 -3.34
CA ASP A 52 -13.18 1.11 -3.65
C ASP A 52 -14.13 1.04 -2.45
N GLU A 53 -15.27 1.73 -2.55
CA GLU A 53 -16.31 1.75 -1.51
C GLU A 53 -17.05 0.41 -1.35
N GLY A 54 -16.90 -0.52 -2.31
CA GLY A 54 -17.54 -1.83 -2.31
C GLY A 54 -16.82 -2.89 -1.48
N LEU A 55 -15.66 -2.55 -0.87
CA LEU A 55 -14.88 -3.50 -0.08
C LEU A 55 -15.64 -3.95 1.18
N THR A 56 -15.70 -5.27 1.35
CA THR A 56 -16.35 -5.90 2.51
C THR A 56 -15.48 -5.82 3.76
N GLY A 57 -16.10 -5.92 4.95
CA GLY A 57 -15.36 -5.95 6.22
C GLY A 57 -14.27 -7.04 6.28
N TYR A 58 -14.53 -8.20 5.68
CA TYR A 58 -13.52 -9.28 5.56
C TYR A 58 -12.33 -8.90 4.67
N GLN A 59 -12.58 -8.20 3.56
CA GLN A 59 -11.51 -7.70 2.70
C GLN A 59 -10.68 -6.61 3.40
N LEU A 60 -11.33 -5.70 4.14
CA LEU A 60 -10.65 -4.68 4.93
C LEU A 60 -9.79 -5.28 6.05
N GLU A 61 -10.30 -6.31 6.74
CA GLU A 61 -9.54 -7.05 7.75
C GLU A 61 -8.33 -7.78 7.12
N ASN A 62 -8.53 -8.46 5.99
CA ASN A 62 -7.43 -9.11 5.29
C ASN A 62 -6.38 -8.13 4.78
N LEU A 63 -6.80 -6.95 4.30
CA LEU A 63 -5.89 -5.87 3.93
C LEU A 63 -5.09 -5.41 5.15
N PHE A 64 -5.74 -5.15 6.29
CA PHE A 64 -5.05 -4.73 7.49
C PHE A 64 -4.01 -5.76 7.97
N ARG A 65 -4.37 -7.05 7.99
CA ARG A 65 -3.45 -8.15 8.36
C ARG A 65 -2.23 -8.26 7.45
N HIS A 66 -2.35 -7.83 6.19
CA HIS A 66 -1.20 -7.75 5.28
C HIS A 66 -0.18 -6.68 5.72
N PHE A 67 -0.66 -5.58 6.29
CA PHE A 67 0.18 -4.52 6.84
C PHE A 67 0.66 -4.81 8.27
N ASP A 68 -0.13 -5.54 9.06
CA ASP A 68 0.18 -5.99 10.44
C ASP A 68 0.31 -7.53 10.54
N PRO A 69 1.33 -8.13 9.93
CA PRO A 69 1.50 -9.59 9.94
C PRO A 69 1.80 -10.15 11.33
N ARG A 70 2.14 -9.28 12.30
CA ARG A 70 2.41 -9.66 13.69
C ARG A 70 1.17 -9.58 14.58
N GLY A 71 0.05 -9.06 14.09
CA GLY A 71 -1.19 -8.92 14.86
C GLY A 71 -1.02 -8.00 16.07
N SER A 72 -0.19 -6.97 15.95
CA SER A 72 0.04 -5.97 17.00
C SER A 72 -1.13 -4.98 17.17
N GLY A 73 -2.04 -4.93 16.20
CA GLY A 73 -3.16 -4.00 16.13
C GLY A 73 -2.77 -2.61 15.63
N ASN A 74 -1.50 -2.40 15.25
CA ASN A 74 -0.96 -1.13 14.78
C ASN A 74 0.06 -1.35 13.66
N VAL A 75 0.11 -0.44 12.70
CA VAL A 75 1.05 -0.48 11.58
C VAL A 75 1.98 0.72 11.67
N ASP A 76 3.26 0.47 11.91
CA ASP A 76 4.29 1.51 11.85
C ASP A 76 4.68 1.84 10.40
N LEU A 77 5.50 2.88 10.22
CA LEU A 77 5.96 3.31 8.90
C LEU A 77 6.67 2.17 8.13
N GLU A 78 7.39 1.30 8.81
CA GLU A 78 8.11 0.19 8.18
C GLU A 78 7.15 -0.90 7.69
N GLY A 79 6.16 -1.26 8.50
CA GLY A 79 5.04 -2.13 8.14
C GLY A 79 4.26 -1.56 6.95
N PHE A 80 3.99 -0.26 6.95
CA PHE A 80 3.33 0.41 5.84
C PHE A 80 4.14 0.33 4.53
N ARG A 81 5.44 0.64 4.58
CA ARG A 81 6.35 0.52 3.42
C ARG A 81 6.37 -0.91 2.88
N ARG A 82 6.53 -1.90 3.76
CA ARG A 82 6.55 -3.32 3.37
C ARG A 82 5.23 -3.76 2.77
N GLY A 83 4.10 -3.39 3.36
CA GLY A 83 2.78 -3.75 2.87
C GLY A 83 2.49 -3.19 1.47
N LEU A 84 3.01 -1.99 1.17
CA LEU A 84 3.00 -1.41 -0.18
C LEU A 84 4.12 -1.92 -1.10
N GLY A 85 4.96 -2.86 -0.65
CA GLY A 85 6.05 -3.41 -1.46
C GLY A 85 7.24 -2.48 -1.67
N PHE A 86 7.35 -1.39 -0.89
CA PHE A 86 8.56 -0.58 -0.77
C PHE A 86 9.54 -1.27 0.19
N LEU A 87 10.07 -2.42 -0.22
CA LEU A 87 11.10 -3.11 0.55
C LEU A 87 12.34 -2.22 0.65
N ALA A 88 12.85 -2.03 1.86
CA ALA A 88 14.19 -1.55 2.07
C ALA A 88 15.14 -2.70 1.73
N SER A 89 15.72 -2.69 0.53
CA SER A 89 16.93 -3.46 0.27
C SER A 89 18.01 -2.89 1.20
N SER A 90 18.45 -3.71 2.16
CA SER A 90 19.68 -3.40 2.88
C SER A 90 20.79 -3.20 1.85
N GLU A 91 21.42 -2.04 1.94
CA GLU A 91 22.57 -1.59 1.15
C GLU A 91 22.27 -1.12 -0.28
N ASN A 92 22.24 0.23 -0.39
CA ASN A 92 22.62 1.01 -1.56
C ASN A 92 21.77 0.82 -2.83
N GLN A 93 20.65 1.57 -3.01
CA GLN A 93 20.13 1.85 -4.37
C GLN A 93 19.40 3.20 -4.51
N GLY A 94 19.64 3.81 -5.67
CA GLY A 94 18.99 5.01 -6.20
C GLY A 94 17.53 4.78 -6.61
N PRO A 95 17.02 5.52 -7.61
CA PRO A 95 15.59 5.71 -7.80
C PRO A 95 14.92 4.37 -8.15
N LEU A 96 14.06 3.90 -7.25
CA LEU A 96 13.00 2.89 -7.42
C LEU A 96 13.14 2.08 -8.70
N ASP A 97 13.62 0.84 -8.56
CA ASP A 97 13.85 -0.13 -9.62
C ASP A 97 12.82 0.03 -10.76
N LYS A 98 13.29 0.60 -11.87
CA LYS A 98 12.55 0.74 -13.13
C LYS A 98 11.94 -0.58 -13.58
N ALA A 99 12.54 -1.71 -13.17
CA ALA A 99 12.03 -3.05 -13.42
C ALA A 99 10.66 -3.29 -12.77
N VAL A 100 10.44 -2.81 -11.54
CA VAL A 100 9.15 -2.99 -10.88
C VAL A 100 8.10 -2.03 -11.45
N LEU A 101 8.48 -0.79 -11.77
CA LEU A 101 7.62 0.13 -12.52
C LEU A 101 7.24 -0.44 -13.90
N ALA A 102 8.17 -1.08 -14.61
CA ALA A 102 7.92 -1.68 -15.91
C ALA A 102 7.00 -2.91 -15.84
N GLN A 103 7.18 -3.79 -14.85
CA GLN A 103 6.30 -4.95 -14.65
C GLN A 103 4.87 -4.52 -14.32
N ILE A 104 4.71 -3.42 -13.58
CA ILE A 104 3.41 -2.90 -13.20
C ILE A 104 2.72 -2.19 -14.37
N ALA A 105 3.44 -1.37 -15.15
CA ALA A 105 2.89 -0.74 -16.36
C ALA A 105 2.33 -1.79 -17.34
N GLN A 106 3.00 -2.94 -17.47
CA GLN A 106 2.52 -4.06 -18.28
C GLN A 106 1.26 -4.71 -17.72
N ALA A 107 1.16 -4.88 -16.39
CA ALA A 107 -0.02 -5.46 -15.74
C ALA A 107 -1.26 -4.55 -15.86
N THR A 108 -1.10 -3.23 -15.73
CA THR A 108 -2.22 -2.27 -15.83
C THR A 108 -2.72 -2.08 -17.28
N GLN A 109 -1.83 -2.16 -18.27
CA GLN A 109 -2.20 -2.14 -19.70
C GLN A 109 -2.99 -3.38 -20.11
N SER A 110 -2.67 -4.54 -19.54
CA SER A 110 -3.38 -5.79 -19.77
C SER A 110 -4.82 -5.77 -19.25
N LEU A 111 -5.08 -4.95 -18.22
CA LEU A 111 -6.40 -4.79 -17.61
C LEU A 111 -7.35 -3.90 -18.42
N HIS A 112 -6.82 -2.95 -19.20
CA HIS A 112 -7.60 -2.04 -20.07
C HIS A 112 -7.84 -2.60 -21.49
N ALA A 113 -7.27 -3.76 -21.82
CA ALA A 113 -7.36 -4.39 -23.15
C ALA A 113 -8.54 -5.38 -23.28
N ARG A 114 -9.59 -5.25 -22.47
CA ARG A 114 -10.81 -6.07 -22.52
C ARG A 114 -12.07 -5.24 -22.66
#